data_AF-A0A8S3H4K5-F1
#
_entry.id   AF-A0A8S3H4K5-F1
#
_cell.length_a   1.000
_cell.length_b   1.000
_cell.length_c   1.000
_cell.angle_alpha   90.00
_cell.angle_beta   90.00
_cell.angle_gamma   90.00
#
_symmetry.space_group_name_H-M   'P 1'
#
loop_
_entity.id
_entity.type
_entity.pdbx_description
1 polymer ?
#
loop_
_entity_poly.entity_id
_entity_poly.type
_entity_poly.pdbx_seq_one_letter_code
_entity_poly.pdbx_strand_id
1 'polypeptide(L)'
;NNNKTVNHNNNVNNSRSIIGQPPRQQPPPDILPLSAVRLSQQTTPFDSTLNKSSSTNNSSNDFQSLFSSFFSQLSLSTPDNETLNNNNHAPPSPSISSATIFCHEHSNLKASYYCDMCSHAYCHDCQVLHAQQHTLSSLQDTIDSARQLTKQFLIESQTLLYHLDESLKQSTRTIENISIKSSTIENEIRTMIKYFLDILSQRQDFLLKNVDKIQTMKTQTLQRQINELNQVIKQLHLTILDCNECLKNGTDADLIRIRTRLWNETIKMKQTLLLYLKPIEDDYIQFQGSPTLINKSMINYGQLITSTYPPLCELYGDSLLFTIRNRLTVLNLQTRSHLGELRTTGGDNIQCCLIDTGTNQTV
;
A
#
# COMPACT_ATOMS: atom_id res chain seq x y z
N ASN A 1 -60.37 -6.74 3.09
CA ASN A 1 -59.69 -8.04 3.28
C ASN A 1 -58.91 -8.04 4.58
N ASN A 2 -59.53 -8.64 5.58
CA ASN A 2 -59.01 -9.35 6.75
C ASN A 2 -58.01 -8.70 7.73
N ASN A 3 -58.60 -8.20 8.82
CA ASN A 3 -58.17 -8.45 10.20
C ASN A 3 -57.67 -9.88 10.43
N LYS A 4 -56.66 -10.04 11.31
CA LYS A 4 -56.63 -11.13 12.31
C LYS A 4 -55.58 -10.86 13.39
N THR A 5 -56.09 -10.46 14.55
CA THR A 5 -55.54 -10.73 15.88
C THR A 5 -55.57 -12.23 16.19
N VAL A 6 -54.49 -12.84 16.68
CA VAL A 6 -54.54 -13.93 17.67
C VAL A 6 -53.28 -13.85 18.53
N ASN A 7 -53.52 -13.84 19.84
CA ASN A 7 -52.55 -13.87 20.92
C ASN A 7 -52.72 -15.23 21.62
N HIS A 8 -51.67 -16.00 21.87
CA HIS A 8 -51.68 -17.08 22.87
C HIS A 8 -50.28 -17.37 23.41
N ASN A 9 -50.13 -17.10 24.71
CA ASN A 9 -49.11 -17.63 25.61
C ASN A 9 -49.34 -19.13 25.85
N ASN A 10 -48.26 -19.91 26.01
CA ASN A 10 -48.06 -20.82 27.16
C ASN A 10 -46.69 -21.52 27.10
N ASN A 11 -45.74 -20.96 27.83
CA ASN A 11 -44.98 -21.57 28.93
C ASN A 11 -44.95 -23.11 29.07
N VAL A 12 -43.73 -23.69 29.19
CA VAL A 12 -43.24 -24.50 30.35
C VAL A 12 -42.19 -25.58 29.97
N ASN A 13 -41.13 -25.62 30.80
CA ASN A 13 -40.12 -26.67 31.12
C ASN A 13 -38.83 -26.79 30.27
N ASN A 14 -37.68 -26.33 30.79
CA ASN A 14 -36.77 -26.92 31.81
C ASN A 14 -35.90 -28.07 31.27
N SER A 15 -34.60 -27.81 31.10
CA SER A 15 -33.50 -28.74 31.41
C SER A 15 -32.20 -27.97 31.58
N ARG A 16 -31.66 -28.01 32.81
CA ARG A 16 -30.39 -27.46 33.25
C ARG A 16 -29.21 -28.15 32.54
N SER A 17 -28.16 -27.40 32.24
CA SER A 17 -26.79 -27.92 32.17
C SER A 17 -25.83 -26.81 32.58
N ILE A 18 -25.26 -26.99 33.77
CA ILE A 18 -24.31 -26.11 34.45
C ILE A 18 -22.92 -26.46 33.94
N ILE A 19 -22.22 -25.52 33.29
CA ILE A 19 -20.77 -25.60 33.08
C ILE A 19 -20.18 -24.23 33.46
N GLY A 20 -19.23 -24.28 34.39
CA GLY A 20 -18.73 -23.15 35.17
C GLY A 20 -17.92 -22.12 34.38
N GLN A 21 -18.06 -20.87 34.81
CA GLN A 21 -17.19 -19.75 34.43
C GLN A 21 -15.84 -19.84 35.14
N PRO A 22 -14.72 -19.51 34.50
CA PRO A 22 -13.42 -19.33 35.18
C PRO A 22 -13.38 -17.96 35.91
N PRO A 23 -12.51 -17.82 36.93
CA PRO A 23 -12.55 -16.67 37.83
C PRO A 23 -12.00 -15.39 37.18
N ARG A 24 -12.64 -14.26 37.54
CA ARG A 24 -12.23 -12.89 37.26
C ARG A 24 -10.80 -12.62 37.75
N GLN A 25 -9.89 -12.26 36.85
CA GLN A 25 -8.66 -11.55 37.21
C GLN A 25 -8.98 -10.05 37.31
N GLN A 26 -8.63 -9.46 38.45
CA GLN A 26 -8.67 -8.01 38.68
C GLN A 26 -7.54 -7.34 37.87
N PRO A 27 -7.76 -6.17 37.25
CA PRO A 27 -6.67 -5.37 36.69
C PRO A 27 -5.97 -4.57 37.80
N PRO A 28 -4.64 -4.36 37.74
CA PRO A 28 -3.96 -3.43 38.62
C PRO A 28 -4.23 -1.97 38.20
N PRO A 29 -4.04 -0.99 39.11
CA PRO A 29 -4.67 0.32 39.03
C PRO A 29 -3.94 1.34 38.15
N ASP A 30 -4.72 2.34 37.75
CA ASP A 30 -4.36 3.53 36.99
C ASP A 30 -3.14 4.28 37.55
N ILE A 31 -2.23 4.67 36.65
CA ILE A 31 -1.31 5.80 36.83
C ILE A 31 -1.46 6.71 35.62
N LEU A 32 -2.00 7.91 35.85
CA LEU A 32 -1.92 9.11 35.00
C LEU A 32 -1.64 10.30 35.93
N PRO A 33 -1.24 11.48 35.41
CA PRO A 33 -0.22 11.77 34.41
C PRO A 33 0.74 12.88 34.92
N LEU A 34 1.94 13.04 34.33
CA LEU A 34 2.74 14.26 34.51
C LEU A 34 2.84 15.06 33.19
N SER A 35 2.05 16.14 33.18
CA SER A 35 2.38 17.50 32.76
C SER A 35 3.31 17.75 31.56
N ALA A 36 2.67 18.18 30.47
CA ALA A 36 2.92 19.39 29.67
C ALA A 36 4.28 20.11 29.80
N VAL A 37 4.98 20.22 28.66
CA VAL A 37 5.80 21.38 28.32
C VAL A 37 5.36 21.90 26.94
N ARG A 38 4.79 23.11 26.95
CA ARG A 38 4.58 24.00 25.79
C ARG A 38 5.92 24.63 25.42
N LEU A 39 6.24 24.72 24.12
CA LEU A 39 6.95 25.84 23.48
C LEU A 39 6.58 25.79 21.99
N SER A 40 5.63 26.62 21.56
CA SER A 40 5.82 27.90 20.86
C SER A 40 6.09 27.74 19.35
N GLN A 41 5.10 28.18 18.57
CA GLN A 41 5.09 28.36 17.13
C GLN A 41 6.20 29.32 16.68
N GLN A 42 6.92 28.96 15.61
CA GLN A 42 7.46 29.92 14.65
C GLN A 42 7.26 29.37 13.23
N THR A 43 6.44 30.09 12.48
CA THR A 43 6.24 30.05 11.03
C THR A 43 7.44 30.66 10.32
N THR A 44 8.01 29.97 9.31
CA THR A 44 8.58 30.54 8.06
C THR A 44 8.99 29.41 7.10
N PRO A 45 9.11 29.68 5.78
CA PRO A 45 8.88 28.71 4.72
C PRO A 45 10.15 27.93 4.35
N PHE A 46 9.98 26.66 3.95
CA PHE A 46 11.07 25.87 3.39
C PHE A 46 10.89 25.70 1.89
N ASP A 47 11.75 26.41 1.17
CA ASP A 47 12.07 26.22 -0.24
C ASP A 47 13.57 25.91 -0.28
N SER A 48 13.94 24.70 -0.70
CA SER A 48 15.25 24.36 -1.29
C SER A 48 15.38 22.85 -1.48
N THR A 49 15.27 22.44 -2.74
CA THR A 49 16.27 21.61 -3.42
C THR A 49 17.31 20.89 -2.54
N LEU A 50 17.19 19.57 -2.46
CA LEU A 50 18.31 18.69 -2.13
C LEU A 50 18.32 17.48 -3.06
N ASN A 51 19.07 17.66 -4.15
CA ASN A 51 19.82 16.58 -4.75
C ASN A 51 20.65 15.87 -3.66
N LYS A 52 20.47 14.56 -3.55
CA LYS A 52 21.56 13.68 -3.12
C LYS A 52 21.47 12.37 -3.87
N SER A 53 22.36 12.28 -4.85
CA SER A 53 22.88 11.08 -5.44
C SER A 53 23.28 10.06 -4.36
N SER A 54 22.82 8.83 -4.55
CA SER A 54 23.57 7.63 -4.18
C SER A 54 23.74 6.79 -5.43
N SER A 55 24.80 7.13 -6.13
CA SER A 55 25.49 6.38 -7.16
C SER A 55 26.01 5.06 -6.61
N THR A 56 25.41 3.94 -7.04
CA THR A 56 26.04 2.60 -7.10
C THR A 56 25.34 1.77 -8.18
N ASN A 57 25.42 2.18 -9.45
CA ASN A 57 24.93 1.37 -10.59
C ASN A 57 26.00 1.22 -11.69
N ASN A 58 27.28 1.11 -11.31
CA ASN A 58 28.35 0.81 -12.28
C ASN A 58 28.64 -0.69 -12.44
N SER A 59 28.13 -1.58 -11.57
CA SER A 59 28.38 -3.02 -11.71
C SER A 59 27.50 -3.71 -12.75
N SER A 60 26.28 -3.22 -13.01
CA SER A 60 25.34 -3.90 -13.92
C SER A 60 25.76 -3.80 -15.39
N ASN A 61 26.40 -2.70 -15.79
CA ASN A 61 26.85 -2.51 -17.17
C ASN A 61 28.09 -3.35 -17.50
N ASP A 62 28.99 -3.52 -16.54
CA ASP A 62 30.20 -4.32 -16.72
C ASP A 62 29.85 -5.80 -16.90
N PHE A 63 28.93 -6.33 -16.08
CA PHE A 63 28.43 -7.69 -16.25
C PHE A 63 27.67 -7.88 -17.58
N GLN A 64 26.79 -6.95 -17.96
CA GLN A 64 26.08 -7.02 -19.25
C GLN A 64 27.06 -7.07 -20.43
N SER A 65 28.16 -6.30 -20.36
CA SER A 65 29.20 -6.29 -21.40
C SER A 65 29.99 -7.60 -21.46
N LEU A 66 30.38 -8.16 -20.31
CA LEU A 66 31.08 -9.43 -20.21
C LEU A 66 30.24 -10.60 -20.73
N PHE A 67 28.95 -10.62 -20.40
CA PHE A 67 28.01 -11.62 -20.89
C PHE A 67 27.80 -11.51 -22.40
N SER A 68 27.62 -10.31 -22.94
CA SER A 68 27.46 -10.11 -24.39
C SER A 68 28.68 -10.56 -25.21
N SER A 69 29.89 -10.30 -24.71
CA SER A 69 31.15 -10.77 -25.31
C SER A 69 31.31 -12.29 -25.22
N PHE A 70 30.96 -12.90 -24.08
CA PHE A 70 31.09 -14.35 -23.88
C PHE A 70 30.12 -15.15 -24.77
N PHE A 71 28.86 -14.71 -24.88
CA PHE A 71 27.87 -15.35 -25.75
C PHE A 71 28.15 -15.15 -27.24
N SER A 72 28.72 -14.01 -27.63
CA SER A 72 29.17 -13.78 -29.02
C SER A 72 30.28 -14.75 -29.44
N GLN A 73 31.09 -15.22 -28.49
CA GLN A 73 32.15 -16.21 -28.72
C GLN A 73 31.64 -17.66 -28.71
N LEU A 74 30.50 -17.94 -28.08
CA LEU A 74 29.95 -19.29 -27.91
C LEU A 74 28.92 -19.69 -28.98
N SER A 75 28.53 -18.77 -29.87
CA SER A 75 27.53 -19.00 -30.94
C SER A 75 26.35 -19.86 -30.45
N LEU A 76 25.67 -19.38 -29.41
CA LEU A 76 24.47 -20.02 -28.89
C LEU A 76 23.28 -19.64 -29.77
N SER A 77 22.91 -20.53 -30.67
CA SER A 77 21.61 -20.49 -31.34
C SER A 77 20.52 -20.73 -30.31
N THR A 78 19.66 -19.73 -30.12
CA THR A 78 18.36 -19.89 -29.45
C THR A 78 17.60 -21.06 -30.07
N PRO A 79 16.99 -21.97 -29.30
CA PRO A 79 15.97 -22.83 -29.87
C PRO A 79 14.75 -21.92 -30.10
N ASP A 80 14.47 -21.62 -31.38
CA ASP A 80 13.14 -21.31 -31.95
C ASP A 80 13.25 -20.34 -33.14
N ASN A 81 13.42 -20.89 -34.34
CA ASN A 81 12.60 -20.63 -35.53
C ASN A 81 13.33 -21.12 -36.80
N GLU A 82 12.81 -22.20 -37.38
CA GLU A 82 13.13 -22.62 -38.73
C GLU A 82 12.78 -21.51 -39.73
N THR A 83 13.78 -20.83 -40.26
CA THR A 83 13.69 -20.22 -41.60
C THR A 83 15.03 -20.36 -42.32
N LEU A 84 14.96 -21.02 -43.49
CA LEU A 84 16.05 -21.17 -44.45
C LEU A 84 16.71 -19.81 -44.75
N ASN A 85 18.02 -19.70 -44.54
CA ASN A 85 18.87 -19.06 -45.54
C ASN A 85 20.33 -19.52 -45.49
N ASN A 86 20.87 -19.76 -46.68
CA ASN A 86 22.17 -20.33 -46.97
C ASN A 86 23.31 -19.31 -46.88
N ASN A 87 24.52 -19.87 -46.75
CA ASN A 87 25.85 -19.30 -47.01
C ASN A 87 26.49 -18.48 -45.88
N ASN A 88 27.30 -19.16 -45.07
CA ASN A 88 28.58 -18.61 -44.59
C ASN A 88 29.57 -19.76 -44.38
N HIS A 89 30.70 -19.70 -45.11
CA HIS A 89 31.84 -20.60 -44.92
C HIS A 89 32.40 -20.40 -43.50
N ALA A 90 32.24 -21.41 -42.65
CA ALA A 90 32.96 -21.51 -41.40
C ALA A 90 34.46 -21.72 -41.70
N PRO A 91 35.39 -21.04 -40.99
CA PRO A 91 36.80 -21.37 -41.09
C PRO A 91 37.02 -22.80 -40.54
N PRO A 92 37.98 -23.57 -41.08
CA PRO A 92 38.22 -24.93 -40.63
C PRO A 92 38.65 -24.90 -39.15
N SER A 93 37.84 -25.53 -38.31
CA SER A 93 38.19 -25.84 -36.93
C SER A 93 39.52 -26.60 -36.90
N PRO A 94 40.48 -26.25 -36.02
CA PRO A 94 41.72 -27.00 -35.90
C PRO A 94 41.38 -28.44 -35.55
N SER A 95 41.77 -29.37 -36.40
CA SER A 95 41.80 -30.80 -36.08
C SER A 95 42.68 -30.95 -34.85
N ILE A 96 42.08 -31.35 -33.72
CA ILE A 96 42.84 -31.76 -32.54
C ILE A 96 43.72 -32.92 -33.00
N SER A 97 45.01 -32.63 -33.23
CA SER A 97 46.02 -33.64 -33.48
C SER A 97 45.90 -34.69 -32.39
N SER A 98 45.68 -35.94 -32.78
CA SER A 98 45.66 -37.09 -31.87
C SER A 98 47.03 -37.24 -31.22
N ALA A 99 47.27 -36.47 -30.16
CA ALA A 99 48.45 -36.60 -29.33
C ALA A 99 48.50 -38.05 -28.84
N THR A 100 49.57 -38.74 -29.18
CA THR A 100 49.75 -40.14 -28.77
C THR A 100 49.98 -40.16 -27.26
N ILE A 101 49.09 -40.82 -26.52
CA ILE A 101 49.20 -40.95 -25.06
C ILE A 101 50.14 -42.12 -24.76
N PHE A 102 51.19 -41.86 -24.00
CA PHE A 102 52.19 -42.84 -23.58
C PHE A 102 51.88 -43.41 -22.20
N CYS A 103 52.40 -44.60 -21.92
CA CYS A 103 52.24 -45.24 -20.63
C CYS A 103 52.95 -44.47 -19.52
N HIS A 104 52.31 -44.36 -18.36
CA HIS A 104 52.87 -43.70 -17.18
C HIS A 104 54.18 -44.34 -16.70
N GLU A 105 54.30 -45.68 -16.74
CA GLU A 105 55.51 -46.41 -16.31
C GLU A 105 56.53 -46.60 -17.45
N HIS A 106 56.05 -46.67 -18.69
CA HIS A 106 56.88 -46.87 -19.88
C HIS A 106 56.70 -45.72 -20.87
N SER A 107 57.47 -44.64 -20.66
CA SER A 107 57.37 -43.39 -21.43
C SER A 107 57.51 -43.55 -22.96
N ASN A 108 58.08 -44.66 -23.42
CA ASN A 108 58.32 -44.96 -24.84
C ASN A 108 57.24 -45.86 -25.46
N LEU A 109 56.32 -46.39 -24.66
CA LEU A 109 55.27 -47.31 -25.13
C LEU A 109 53.91 -46.61 -25.17
N LYS A 110 53.15 -46.85 -26.24
CA LYS A 110 51.79 -46.32 -26.40
C LYS A 110 50.85 -46.92 -25.36
N ALA A 111 50.07 -46.08 -24.68
CA ALA A 111 49.05 -46.53 -23.76
C ALA A 111 47.83 -47.07 -24.52
N SER A 112 47.22 -48.13 -23.98
CA SER A 112 45.98 -48.75 -24.50
C SER A 112 44.89 -48.88 -23.44
N TYR A 113 45.25 -48.74 -22.15
CA TYR A 113 44.35 -48.86 -21.01
C TYR A 113 44.37 -47.62 -20.14
N TYR A 114 43.27 -47.34 -19.44
CA TYR A 114 43.15 -46.28 -18.45
C TYR A 114 42.68 -46.86 -17.12
N CYS A 115 43.21 -46.35 -16.01
CA CYS A 115 42.76 -46.68 -14.67
C CYS A 115 42.08 -45.48 -14.03
N ASP A 116 40.78 -45.53 -13.78
CA ASP A 116 40.02 -44.44 -13.15
C ASP A 116 40.50 -44.17 -11.71
N MET A 117 40.90 -45.20 -10.97
CA MET A 117 41.37 -45.05 -9.58
C MET A 117 42.73 -44.38 -9.48
N CYS A 118 43.63 -44.66 -10.43
CA CYS A 118 44.95 -44.04 -10.48
C CYS A 118 44.97 -42.76 -11.31
N SER A 119 43.94 -42.51 -12.13
CA SER A 119 43.88 -41.43 -13.14
C SER A 119 45.01 -41.43 -14.17
N HIS A 120 45.59 -42.61 -14.47
CA HIS A 120 46.73 -42.79 -15.38
C HIS A 120 46.46 -43.78 -16.52
N ALA A 121 47.20 -43.63 -17.62
CA ALA A 121 47.14 -44.49 -18.79
C ALA A 121 48.33 -45.49 -18.84
N TYR A 122 48.05 -46.73 -19.26
CA TYR A 122 48.99 -47.86 -19.20
C TYR A 122 49.12 -48.58 -20.56
N CYS A 123 50.31 -49.13 -20.86
CA CYS A 123 50.54 -49.99 -22.03
C CYS A 123 50.09 -51.44 -21.76
N HIS A 124 50.23 -52.30 -22.76
CA HIS A 124 49.86 -53.73 -22.64
C HIS A 124 50.71 -54.48 -21.60
N ASP A 125 52.01 -54.16 -21.49
CA ASP A 125 52.91 -54.81 -20.54
C ASP A 125 52.51 -54.54 -19.08
N CYS A 126 52.01 -53.33 -18.80
CA CYS A 126 51.50 -52.94 -17.48
C CYS A 126 50.10 -53.51 -17.18
N GLN A 127 49.34 -53.96 -18.20
CA GLN A 127 47.95 -54.39 -18.04
C GLN A 127 47.82 -55.53 -17.03
N VAL A 128 48.65 -56.56 -17.16
CA VAL A 128 48.54 -57.79 -16.35
C VAL A 128 48.92 -57.54 -14.89
N LEU A 129 49.94 -56.72 -14.65
CA LEU A 129 50.39 -56.37 -13.29
C LEU A 129 49.38 -55.45 -12.59
N HIS A 130 48.88 -54.44 -13.30
CA HIS A 130 48.03 -53.41 -12.72
C HIS A 130 46.55 -53.84 -12.60
N ALA A 131 46.06 -54.73 -13.47
CA ALA A 131 44.70 -55.28 -13.39
C ALA A 131 44.44 -56.13 -12.14
N GLN A 132 45.49 -56.58 -11.45
CA GLN A 132 45.37 -57.32 -10.17
C GLN A 132 44.98 -56.42 -9.00
N GLN A 133 45.18 -55.10 -9.12
CA GLN A 133 44.93 -54.13 -8.06
C GLN A 133 43.72 -53.26 -8.37
N HIS A 134 43.61 -52.76 -9.61
CA HIS A 134 42.54 -51.85 -10.03
C HIS A 134 41.94 -52.28 -11.37
N THR A 135 40.67 -51.93 -11.58
CA THR A 135 39.99 -52.12 -12.86
C THR A 135 40.60 -51.20 -13.93
N LEU A 136 40.91 -51.79 -15.08
CA LEU A 136 41.40 -51.07 -16.26
C LEU A 136 40.33 -51.09 -17.35
N SER A 137 40.02 -49.92 -17.89
CA SER A 137 39.16 -49.74 -19.06
C SER A 137 39.99 -49.51 -20.32
N SER A 138 39.39 -49.72 -21.49
CA SER A 138 40.00 -49.31 -22.75
C SER A 138 40.22 -47.80 -22.75
N LEU A 139 41.44 -47.36 -23.07
CA LEU A 139 41.77 -45.93 -23.13
C LEU A 139 40.90 -45.22 -24.18
N GLN A 140 40.62 -45.89 -25.31
CA GLN A 140 39.81 -45.31 -26.37
C GLN A 140 38.36 -45.10 -25.91
N ASP A 141 37.75 -46.10 -25.27
CA ASP A 141 36.37 -46.02 -24.77
C ASP A 141 36.25 -44.96 -23.67
N THR A 142 37.27 -44.84 -22.82
CA THR A 142 37.31 -43.82 -21.76
C THR A 142 37.42 -42.42 -22.35
N ILE A 143 38.25 -42.21 -23.38
CA ILE A 143 38.36 -40.93 -24.08
C ILE A 143 37.03 -40.58 -24.77
N ASP A 144 36.40 -41.54 -25.44
CA ASP A 144 35.14 -41.30 -26.15
C ASP A 144 33.98 -41.03 -25.18
N SER A 145 33.92 -41.74 -24.05
CA SER A 145 33.00 -41.46 -22.94
C SER A 145 33.24 -40.08 -22.34
N ALA A 146 34.50 -39.73 -22.03
CA ALA A 146 34.86 -38.41 -21.51
C ALA A 146 34.47 -37.29 -22.49
N ARG A 147 34.69 -37.48 -23.80
CA ARG A 147 34.24 -36.54 -24.84
C ARG A 147 32.73 -36.40 -24.87
N GLN A 148 31.99 -37.50 -24.78
CA GLN A 148 30.53 -37.47 -24.78
C GLN A 148 29.97 -36.73 -23.55
N LEU A 149 30.45 -37.08 -22.35
CA LEU A 149 30.04 -36.43 -21.10
C LEU A 149 30.43 -34.94 -21.10
N THR A 150 31.63 -34.60 -21.59
CA THR A 150 32.05 -33.20 -21.71
C THR A 150 31.13 -32.41 -22.64
N LYS A 151 30.73 -33.00 -23.78
CA LYS A 151 29.76 -32.37 -24.68
C LYS A 151 28.40 -32.17 -24.00
N GLN A 152 27.93 -33.15 -23.24
CA GLN A 152 26.67 -33.05 -22.50
C GLN A 152 26.72 -31.93 -21.46
N PHE A 153 27.74 -31.91 -20.59
CA PHE A 153 27.91 -30.86 -19.60
C PHE A 153 28.10 -29.48 -20.21
N LEU A 154 28.73 -29.39 -21.40
CA LEU A 154 28.87 -28.13 -22.12
C LEU A 154 27.52 -27.59 -22.56
N ILE A 155 26.65 -28.44 -23.14
CA ILE A 155 25.29 -28.05 -23.51
C ILE A 155 24.49 -27.63 -22.26
N GLU A 156 24.56 -28.42 -21.19
CA GLU A 156 23.85 -28.13 -19.94
C GLU A 156 24.32 -26.80 -19.32
N SER A 157 25.63 -26.56 -19.28
CA SER A 157 26.22 -25.31 -18.79
C SER A 157 25.80 -24.10 -19.63
N GLN A 158 25.72 -24.26 -20.96
CA GLN A 158 25.23 -23.22 -21.85
C GLN A 158 23.76 -22.88 -21.60
N THR A 159 22.91 -23.90 -21.38
CA THR A 159 21.50 -23.68 -21.03
C THR A 159 21.35 -22.98 -19.68
N LEU A 160 22.12 -23.39 -18.67
CA LEU A 160 22.14 -22.72 -17.36
C LEU A 160 22.54 -21.26 -17.50
N LEU A 161 23.56 -20.97 -18.31
CA LEU A 161 24.02 -19.61 -18.53
C LEU A 161 22.94 -18.74 -19.18
N TYR A 162 22.20 -19.28 -20.15
CA TYR A 162 21.06 -18.59 -20.77
C TYR A 162 19.97 -18.25 -19.74
N HIS A 163 19.59 -19.21 -18.89
CA HIS A 163 18.58 -18.97 -17.84
C HIS A 163 19.04 -17.94 -16.80
N LEU A 164 20.33 -17.93 -16.44
CA LEU A 164 20.90 -16.92 -15.55
C LEU A 164 20.86 -15.52 -16.17
N ASP A 165 21.20 -15.39 -17.46
CA ASP A 165 21.14 -14.11 -18.19
C ASP A 165 19.70 -13.57 -18.26
N GLU A 166 18.73 -14.41 -18.60
CA GLU A 166 17.32 -14.02 -18.60
C GLU A 166 16.83 -13.64 -17.20
N SER A 167 17.24 -14.36 -16.15
CA SER A 167 16.92 -14.02 -14.77
C SER A 167 17.51 -12.66 -14.35
N LEU A 168 18.73 -12.33 -14.79
CA LEU A 168 19.36 -11.03 -14.55
C LEU A 168 18.62 -9.90 -15.27
N LYS A 169 18.27 -10.08 -16.54
CA LYS A 169 17.44 -9.12 -17.30
C LYS A 169 16.07 -8.92 -16.65
N GLN A 170 15.44 -10.00 -16.19
CA GLN A 170 14.15 -9.89 -15.52
C GLN A 170 14.26 -9.17 -14.17
N SER A 171 15.33 -9.42 -13.42
CA SER A 171 15.58 -8.76 -12.13
C SER A 171 15.84 -7.26 -12.31
N THR A 172 16.66 -6.87 -13.28
CA THR A 172 16.93 -5.45 -13.59
C THR A 172 15.68 -4.70 -14.03
N ARG A 173 14.89 -5.27 -14.95
CA ARG A 173 13.56 -4.72 -15.32
C ARG A 173 12.63 -4.60 -14.11
N THR A 174 12.65 -5.58 -13.21
CA THR A 174 11.82 -5.56 -12.01
C THR A 174 12.23 -4.42 -11.07
N ILE A 175 13.53 -4.15 -10.90
CA ILE A 175 14.05 -3.01 -10.12
C ILE A 175 13.57 -1.68 -10.71
N GLU A 176 13.68 -1.51 -12.02
CA GLU A 176 13.20 -0.30 -12.70
C GLU A 176 11.69 -0.12 -12.53
N ASN A 177 10.92 -1.20 -12.71
CA ASN A 177 9.47 -1.20 -12.53
C ASN A 177 9.06 -0.87 -11.08
N ILE A 178 9.80 -1.35 -10.07
CA ILE A 178 9.56 -0.99 -8.67
C ILE A 178 9.73 0.51 -8.46
N SER A 179 10.80 1.10 -9.01
CA SER A 179 11.05 2.55 -8.94
C SER A 179 9.91 3.35 -9.56
N ILE A 180 9.51 3.00 -10.79
CA ILE A 180 8.42 3.67 -11.51
C ILE A 180 7.11 3.54 -10.73
N LYS A 181 6.73 2.32 -10.31
CA LYS A 181 5.49 2.09 -9.55
C LYS A 181 5.48 2.86 -8.24
N SER A 182 6.61 2.90 -7.51
CA SER A 182 6.72 3.67 -6.27
C SER A 182 6.47 5.16 -6.52
N SER A 183 7.07 5.74 -7.57
CA SER A 183 6.86 7.14 -7.93
C SER A 183 5.40 7.41 -8.34
N THR A 184 4.77 6.50 -9.07
CA THR A 184 3.36 6.62 -9.46
C THR A 184 2.45 6.61 -8.24
N ILE A 185 2.61 5.63 -7.34
CA ILE A 185 1.82 5.50 -6.11
C ILE A 185 2.02 6.74 -5.22
N GLU A 186 3.24 7.25 -5.10
CA GLU A 186 3.50 8.48 -4.36
C GLU A 186 2.70 9.66 -4.93
N ASN A 187 2.69 9.82 -6.26
CA ASN A 187 1.93 10.88 -6.90
C ASN A 187 0.41 10.70 -6.74
N GLU A 188 -0.09 9.46 -6.80
CA GLU A 188 -1.50 9.14 -6.54
C GLU A 188 -1.91 9.54 -5.12
N ILE A 189 -1.09 9.17 -4.12
CA ILE A 189 -1.31 9.56 -2.72
C ILE A 189 -1.34 11.09 -2.60
N ARG A 190 -0.35 11.79 -3.15
CA ARG A 190 -0.28 13.27 -3.11
C ARG A 190 -1.49 13.92 -3.76
N THR A 191 -1.89 13.45 -4.94
CA THR A 191 -3.02 13.98 -5.70
C THR A 191 -4.34 13.77 -4.95
N MET A 192 -4.52 12.59 -4.38
CA MET A 192 -5.71 12.23 -3.62
C MET A 192 -5.84 13.05 -2.33
N ILE A 193 -4.75 13.21 -1.57
CA ILE A 193 -4.75 14.06 -0.36
C ILE A 193 -5.02 15.51 -0.72
N LYS A 194 -4.41 16.03 -1.79
CA LYS A 194 -4.68 17.39 -2.28
C LYS A 194 -6.16 17.59 -2.61
N TYR A 195 -6.79 16.63 -3.28
CA TYR A 195 -8.21 16.67 -3.58
C TYR A 195 -9.08 16.79 -2.31
N PHE A 196 -8.77 16.06 -1.24
CA PHE A 196 -9.49 16.20 0.03
C PHE A 196 -9.28 17.57 0.70
N LEU A 197 -8.06 18.10 0.64
CA LEU A 197 -7.77 19.45 1.13
C LEU A 197 -8.59 20.50 0.38
N ASP A 198 -8.71 20.36 -0.95
CA ASP A 198 -9.51 21.27 -1.78
C ASP A 198 -11.00 21.20 -1.40
N ILE A 199 -11.55 20.01 -1.16
CA ILE A 199 -12.94 19.84 -0.66
C ILE A 199 -13.12 20.54 0.69
N LEU A 200 -12.19 20.34 1.63
CA LEU A 200 -12.27 20.97 2.95
C LEU A 200 -12.19 22.50 2.86
N SER A 201 -11.32 23.01 1.98
CA SER A 201 -11.21 24.45 1.70
C SER A 201 -12.52 25.01 1.13
N GLN A 202 -13.12 24.33 0.16
CA GLN A 202 -14.42 24.75 -0.40
C GLN A 202 -15.52 24.76 0.65
N ARG A 203 -15.53 23.76 1.56
CA ARG A 203 -16.48 23.71 2.67
C ARG A 203 -16.28 24.87 3.65
N GLN A 204 -15.03 25.22 3.96
CA GLN A 204 -14.70 26.38 4.78
C GLN A 204 -15.25 27.66 4.15
N ASP A 205 -14.94 27.92 2.88
CA ASP A 205 -15.38 29.13 2.17
C ASP A 205 -16.91 29.23 2.12
N PHE A 206 -17.58 28.10 1.89
CA PHE A 206 -19.04 28.03 1.91
C PHE A 206 -19.63 28.41 3.29
N LEU A 207 -19.06 27.88 4.37
CA LEU A 207 -19.52 28.18 5.73
C LEU A 207 -19.29 29.65 6.09
N LEU A 208 -18.11 30.20 5.75
CA LEU A 208 -17.81 31.62 5.97
C LEU A 208 -18.77 32.53 5.21
N LYS A 209 -19.02 32.25 3.93
CA LYS A 209 -20.02 33.00 3.13
C LYS A 209 -21.42 32.96 3.76
N ASN A 210 -21.80 31.85 4.38
CA ASN A 210 -23.08 31.76 5.08
C ASN A 210 -23.10 32.57 6.38
N VAL A 211 -22.00 32.60 7.13
CA VAL A 211 -21.87 33.47 8.31
C VAL A 211 -22.03 34.93 7.91
N ASP A 212 -21.32 35.38 6.88
CA ASP A 212 -21.42 36.76 6.36
C ASP A 212 -22.84 37.09 5.90
N LYS A 213 -23.50 36.15 5.23
CA LYS A 213 -24.89 36.30 4.79
C LYS A 213 -25.84 36.43 5.98
N ILE A 214 -25.73 35.56 6.99
CA ILE A 214 -26.58 35.60 8.20
C ILE A 214 -26.35 36.91 8.94
N GLN A 215 -25.09 37.31 9.14
CA GLN A 215 -24.73 38.58 9.77
C GLN A 215 -25.36 39.76 9.03
N THR A 216 -25.26 39.78 7.70
CA THR A 216 -25.85 40.83 6.86
C THR A 216 -27.36 40.88 7.03
N MET A 217 -28.05 39.75 6.99
CA MET A 217 -29.51 39.70 7.12
C MET A 217 -30.01 40.12 8.51
N LYS A 218 -29.37 39.62 9.58
CA LYS A 218 -29.69 40.03 10.96
C LYS A 218 -29.45 41.53 11.17
N THR A 219 -28.32 42.04 10.69
CA THR A 219 -27.97 43.47 10.77
C THR A 219 -28.96 44.34 10.02
N GLN A 220 -29.34 43.97 8.79
CA GLN A 220 -30.33 44.71 8.00
C GLN A 220 -31.70 44.75 8.68
N THR A 221 -32.11 43.65 9.32
CA THR A 221 -33.37 43.57 10.07
C THR A 221 -33.37 44.51 11.27
N LEU A 222 -32.30 44.48 12.07
CA LEU A 222 -32.14 45.38 13.21
C LEU A 222 -32.01 46.85 12.78
N GLN A 223 -31.28 47.15 11.70
CA GLN A 223 -31.19 48.51 11.16
C GLN A 223 -32.56 49.05 10.72
N ARG A 224 -33.40 48.22 10.11
CA ARG A 224 -34.78 48.61 9.76
C ARG A 224 -35.58 48.94 11.02
N GLN A 225 -35.52 48.06 12.03
CA GLN A 225 -36.19 48.30 13.32
C GLN A 225 -35.71 49.61 13.97
N ILE A 226 -34.39 49.87 14.00
CA ILE A 226 -33.82 51.10 14.55
C ILE A 226 -34.33 52.34 13.81
N ASN A 227 -34.41 52.28 12.48
CA ASN A 227 -34.92 53.39 11.67
C ASN A 227 -36.40 53.66 11.96
N GLU A 228 -37.23 52.63 12.07
CA GLU A 228 -38.65 52.75 12.41
C GLU A 228 -38.83 53.32 13.83
N LEU A 229 -38.10 52.80 14.82
CA LEU A 229 -38.10 53.32 16.19
C LEU A 229 -37.71 54.80 16.24
N ASN A 230 -36.65 55.20 15.53
CA ASN A 230 -36.21 56.59 15.47
C ASN A 230 -37.25 57.52 14.84
N GLN A 231 -37.97 57.08 13.79
CA GLN A 231 -39.05 57.86 13.19
C GLN A 231 -40.19 58.08 14.18
N VAL A 232 -40.59 57.02 14.89
CA VAL A 232 -41.68 57.08 15.87
C VAL A 232 -41.30 57.96 17.07
N ILE A 233 -40.07 57.85 17.58
CA ILE A 233 -39.56 58.70 18.66
C ILE A 233 -39.60 60.18 18.24
N LYS A 234 -39.15 60.51 17.02
CA LYS A 234 -39.18 61.88 16.49
C LYS A 234 -40.61 62.43 16.40
N GLN A 235 -41.55 61.63 15.88
CA GLN A 235 -42.96 62.04 15.76
C GLN A 235 -43.61 62.27 17.12
N LEU A 236 -43.35 61.39 18.10
CA LEU A 236 -43.85 61.57 19.46
C LEU A 236 -43.28 62.82 20.10
N HIS A 237 -41.97 63.02 19.98
CA HIS A 237 -41.26 64.15 20.57
C HIS A 237 -41.80 65.49 20.04
N LEU A 238 -41.97 65.62 18.73
CA LEU A 238 -42.58 66.82 18.12
C LEU A 238 -44.01 67.04 18.63
N THR A 239 -44.82 65.97 18.69
CA THR A 239 -46.20 66.09 19.19
C THR A 239 -46.24 66.53 20.65
N ILE A 240 -45.33 66.04 21.49
CA ILE A 240 -45.19 66.46 22.90
C ILE A 240 -44.79 67.94 22.99
N LEU A 241 -43.83 68.40 22.18
CA LEU A 241 -43.44 69.81 22.14
C LEU A 241 -44.61 70.71 21.74
N ASP A 242 -45.32 70.37 20.65
CA ASP A 242 -46.49 71.12 20.18
C ASP A 242 -47.57 71.18 21.28
N CYS A 243 -47.82 70.06 21.99
CA CYS A 243 -48.78 70.00 23.10
C CYS A 243 -48.38 70.95 24.25
N ASN A 244 -47.11 70.95 24.63
CA ASN A 244 -46.60 71.80 25.70
C ASN A 244 -46.69 73.29 25.34
N GLU A 245 -46.48 73.66 24.08
CA GLU A 245 -46.64 75.03 23.62
C GLU A 245 -48.12 75.45 23.61
N CYS A 246 -49.00 74.60 23.08
CA CYS A 246 -50.44 74.84 23.05
C CYS A 246 -51.04 74.96 24.47
N LEU A 247 -50.55 74.19 25.44
CA LEU A 247 -50.98 74.32 26.85
C LEU A 247 -50.59 75.67 27.49
N LYS A 248 -49.53 76.32 26.99
CA LYS A 248 -49.07 77.62 27.52
C LYS A 248 -49.79 78.79 26.86
N ASN A 249 -49.88 78.75 25.53
CA ASN A 249 -50.23 79.92 24.72
C ASN A 249 -51.38 79.67 23.72
N GLY A 250 -51.98 78.48 23.71
CA GLY A 250 -52.97 78.07 22.72
C GLY A 250 -54.40 78.47 23.06
N THR A 251 -55.27 78.43 22.05
CA THR A 251 -56.72 78.62 22.23
C THR A 251 -57.40 77.32 22.68
N ASP A 252 -58.60 77.41 23.28
CA ASP A 252 -59.39 76.24 23.68
C ASP A 252 -59.66 75.27 22.51
N ALA A 253 -59.86 75.82 21.31
CA ALA A 253 -60.05 75.03 20.09
C ALA A 253 -58.77 74.27 19.68
N ASP A 254 -57.59 74.93 19.77
CA ASP A 254 -56.30 74.29 19.50
C ASP A 254 -56.00 73.19 20.51
N LEU A 255 -56.35 73.40 21.78
CA LEU A 255 -56.17 72.43 22.85
C LEU A 255 -56.97 71.14 22.56
N ILE A 256 -58.23 71.26 22.12
CA ILE A 256 -59.06 70.10 21.76
C ILE A 256 -58.46 69.34 20.58
N ARG A 257 -57.97 70.05 19.56
CA ARG A 257 -57.35 69.46 18.37
C ARG A 257 -56.07 68.73 18.72
N ILE A 258 -55.19 69.36 19.50
CA ILE A 258 -53.87 68.78 19.81
C ILE A 258 -53.97 67.60 20.78
N ARG A 259 -54.92 67.64 21.73
CA ARG A 259 -55.28 66.49 22.57
C ARG A 259 -55.65 65.29 21.72
N THR A 260 -56.48 65.49 20.70
CA THR A 260 -56.92 64.42 19.79
C THR A 260 -55.75 63.86 18.98
N ARG A 261 -54.83 64.73 18.50
CA ARG A 261 -53.60 64.30 17.83
C ARG A 261 -52.69 63.50 18.75
N LEU A 262 -52.42 63.97 19.96
CA LEU A 262 -51.60 63.27 20.96
C LEU A 262 -52.17 61.90 21.31
N TRP A 263 -53.50 61.82 21.50
CA TRP A 263 -54.20 60.56 21.77
C TRP A 263 -54.01 59.56 20.62
N ASN A 264 -54.23 60.00 19.38
CA ASN A 264 -54.07 59.16 18.20
C ASN A 264 -52.63 58.65 18.03
N GLU A 265 -51.63 59.53 18.19
CA GLU A 265 -50.21 59.15 18.15
C GLU A 265 -49.85 58.17 19.26
N THR A 266 -50.31 58.42 20.49
CA THR A 266 -50.04 57.57 21.65
C THR A 266 -50.65 56.17 21.50
N ILE A 267 -51.90 56.08 21.00
CA ILE A 267 -52.55 54.78 20.75
C ILE A 267 -51.87 54.04 19.61
N LYS A 268 -51.61 54.71 18.49
CA LYS A 268 -50.91 54.12 17.35
C LYS A 268 -49.55 53.57 17.77
N MET A 269 -48.83 54.30 18.61
CA MET A 269 -47.58 53.86 19.21
C MET A 269 -47.77 52.65 20.11
N LYS A 270 -48.71 52.67 21.06
CA LYS A 270 -48.95 51.52 21.94
C LYS A 270 -49.31 50.25 21.16
N GLN A 271 -50.10 50.36 20.09
CA GLN A 271 -50.48 49.23 19.25
C GLN A 271 -49.32 48.71 18.39
N THR A 272 -48.46 49.61 17.89
CA THR A 272 -47.37 49.23 16.97
C THR A 272 -46.09 48.82 17.73
N LEU A 273 -45.74 49.52 18.81
CA LEU A 273 -44.43 49.43 19.48
C LEU A 273 -44.30 48.38 20.57
N LEU A 274 -45.39 47.85 21.15
CA LEU A 274 -45.27 46.82 22.19
C LEU A 274 -44.45 45.60 21.74
N LEU A 275 -44.43 45.34 20.42
CA LEU A 275 -43.66 44.27 19.78
C LEU A 275 -42.22 44.69 19.41
N TYR A 276 -41.92 45.99 19.29
CA TYR A 276 -40.59 46.51 18.90
C TYR A 276 -39.72 46.96 20.09
N LEU A 277 -40.22 46.85 21.33
CA LEU A 277 -39.48 47.19 22.56
C LEU A 277 -38.34 46.20 22.87
N LYS A 278 -38.27 45.08 22.15
CA LYS A 278 -37.14 44.16 22.15
C LYS A 278 -36.54 44.08 20.74
N PRO A 279 -35.22 43.84 20.62
CA PRO A 279 -34.62 43.50 19.34
C PRO A 279 -35.40 42.34 18.69
N ILE A 280 -35.78 42.50 17.42
CA ILE A 280 -36.50 41.47 16.66
C ILE A 280 -35.61 40.25 16.40
N GLU A 281 -34.31 40.48 16.27
CA GLU A 281 -33.29 39.45 16.06
C GLU A 281 -32.36 39.38 17.28
N ASP A 282 -31.91 38.16 17.59
CA ASP A 282 -30.84 37.90 18.54
C ASP A 282 -29.46 37.87 17.86
N ASP A 283 -28.41 37.76 18.68
CA ASP A 283 -27.01 37.64 18.26
C ASP A 283 -26.54 36.18 18.15
N TYR A 284 -27.43 35.20 18.29
CA TYR A 284 -27.07 33.79 18.35
C TYR A 284 -26.62 33.26 16.98
N ILE A 285 -25.33 32.94 16.89
CA ILE A 285 -24.70 32.23 15.77
C ILE A 285 -23.68 31.26 16.35
N GLN A 286 -23.88 29.95 16.12
CA GLN A 286 -22.97 28.92 16.62
C GLN A 286 -22.53 27.97 15.49
N PHE A 287 -21.23 27.76 15.38
CA PHE A 287 -20.67 26.69 14.56
C PHE A 287 -20.58 25.39 15.38
N GLN A 288 -21.16 24.31 14.87
CA GLN A 288 -21.09 22.98 15.48
C GLN A 288 -20.31 22.04 14.55
N GLY A 289 -19.08 21.68 14.96
CA GLY A 289 -18.26 20.67 14.28
C GLY A 289 -18.27 19.32 15.02
N SER A 290 -18.15 18.21 14.29
CA SER A 290 -18.01 16.86 14.86
C SER A 290 -16.62 16.25 14.55
N PRO A 291 -15.54 16.71 15.21
CA PRO A 291 -14.18 16.28 14.87
C PRO A 291 -13.94 14.78 15.12
N THR A 292 -14.62 14.19 16.12
CA THR A 292 -14.43 12.79 16.52
C THR A 292 -14.90 11.77 15.48
N LEU A 293 -15.94 12.10 14.70
CA LEU A 293 -16.44 11.23 13.63
C LEU A 293 -15.48 11.19 12.43
N ILE A 294 -14.91 12.34 12.08
CA ILE A 294 -14.02 12.47 10.90
C ILE A 294 -12.63 11.90 11.21
N ASN A 295 -12.12 12.12 12.43
CA ASN A 295 -10.77 11.66 12.81
C ASN A 295 -10.60 10.14 12.70
N LYS A 296 -11.60 9.35 13.13
CA LYS A 296 -11.52 7.88 13.05
C LYS A 296 -11.44 7.38 11.60
N SER A 297 -12.17 8.03 10.70
CA SER A 297 -12.15 7.68 9.28
C SER A 297 -10.85 8.11 8.61
N MET A 298 -10.30 9.28 8.97
CA MET A 298 -9.05 9.80 8.38
C MET A 298 -7.80 9.04 8.81
N ILE A 299 -7.71 8.61 10.08
CA ILE A 299 -6.54 7.87 10.57
C ILE A 299 -6.37 6.52 9.83
N ASN A 300 -7.49 5.89 9.47
CA ASN A 300 -7.48 4.60 8.79
C ASN A 300 -7.57 4.73 7.26
N TYR A 301 -7.40 5.94 6.73
CA TYR A 301 -7.60 6.20 5.31
C TYR A 301 -6.33 5.96 4.50
N GLY A 302 -6.46 5.12 3.47
CA GLY A 302 -5.35 4.71 2.62
C GLY A 302 -4.55 3.56 3.23
N GLN A 303 -4.40 2.47 2.47
CA GLN A 303 -3.56 1.33 2.85
C GLN A 303 -2.69 0.96 1.66
N LEU A 304 -1.40 0.74 1.91
CA LEU A 304 -0.49 0.18 0.92
C LEU A 304 -0.64 -1.34 0.93
N ILE A 305 -0.91 -1.92 -0.24
CA ILE A 305 -1.01 -3.35 -0.42
C ILE A 305 0.19 -3.80 -1.26
N THR A 306 1.01 -4.68 -0.68
CA THR A 306 2.16 -5.29 -1.36
C THR A 306 1.94 -6.78 -1.55
N SER A 307 2.68 -7.38 -2.49
CA SER A 307 2.72 -8.83 -2.65
C SER A 307 3.37 -9.53 -1.44
N THR A 308 3.17 -10.84 -1.39
CA THR A 308 3.81 -11.73 -0.42
C THR A 308 5.33 -11.76 -0.61
N TYR A 309 6.06 -11.77 0.50
CA TYR A 309 7.51 -11.92 0.56
C TYR A 309 7.84 -13.33 1.08
N PRO A 310 8.27 -14.26 0.20
CA PRO A 310 8.42 -15.67 0.55
C PRO A 310 9.29 -15.98 1.78
N PRO A 311 10.44 -15.30 2.01
CA PRO A 311 11.31 -15.60 3.15
C PRO A 311 10.68 -15.38 4.54
N LEU A 312 9.60 -14.59 4.64
CA LEU A 312 8.89 -14.36 5.90
C LEU A 312 7.61 -15.21 6.00
N CYS A 313 7.30 -16.02 4.99
CA CYS A 313 6.15 -16.91 5.05
C CYS A 313 6.46 -18.15 5.87
N GLU A 314 5.47 -18.63 6.60
CA GLU A 314 5.59 -19.80 7.47
C GLU A 314 4.60 -20.87 7.04
N LEU A 315 5.09 -22.11 6.89
CA LEU A 315 4.27 -23.28 6.63
C LEU A 315 4.21 -24.12 7.91
N TYR A 316 3.00 -24.43 8.38
CA TYR A 316 2.81 -25.21 9.59
C TYR A 316 1.66 -26.21 9.45
N GLY A 317 1.74 -27.28 10.24
CA GLY A 317 0.76 -28.35 10.29
C GLY A 317 1.39 -29.65 10.77
N ASP A 318 0.59 -30.51 11.39
CA ASP A 318 1.06 -31.77 11.99
C ASP A 318 1.73 -32.72 10.97
N SER A 319 1.38 -32.53 9.69
CA SER A 319 1.86 -33.32 8.56
C SER A 319 3.09 -32.73 7.87
N LEU A 320 3.76 -31.72 8.44
CA LEU A 320 4.93 -31.08 7.81
C LEU A 320 6.14 -32.02 7.74
N LEU A 321 6.36 -32.80 8.80
CA LEU A 321 7.51 -33.70 8.94
C LEU A 321 7.16 -35.16 8.59
N PHE A 322 5.93 -35.58 8.84
CA PHE A 322 5.50 -36.96 8.65
C PHE A 322 4.11 -37.01 8.03
N THR A 323 3.98 -37.73 6.91
CA THR A 323 2.70 -37.93 6.22
C THR A 323 2.42 -39.42 6.06
N ILE A 324 1.13 -39.79 6.09
CA ILE A 324 0.70 -41.17 5.83
C ILE A 324 0.26 -41.24 4.37
N ARG A 325 0.87 -42.16 3.61
CA ARG A 325 0.50 -42.41 2.22
C ARG A 325 -0.99 -42.70 2.09
N ASN A 326 -1.64 -42.11 1.08
CA ASN A 326 -3.08 -42.22 0.80
C ASN A 326 -4.00 -41.67 1.91
N ARG A 327 -3.50 -40.80 2.79
CA ARG A 327 -4.32 -40.06 3.76
C ARG A 327 -4.32 -38.58 3.41
N LEU A 328 -5.49 -37.94 3.49
CA LEU A 328 -5.60 -36.49 3.35
C LEU A 328 -4.82 -35.80 4.47
N THR A 329 -3.88 -34.94 4.10
CA THR A 329 -3.11 -34.09 5.00
C THR A 329 -3.31 -32.63 4.64
N VAL A 330 -3.44 -31.77 5.65
CA VAL A 330 -3.63 -30.33 5.47
C VAL A 330 -2.43 -29.60 6.06
N LEU A 331 -1.85 -28.69 5.28
CA LEU A 331 -0.82 -27.76 5.72
C LEU A 331 -1.35 -26.34 5.56
N ASN A 332 -1.00 -25.47 6.49
CA ASN A 332 -1.40 -24.06 6.49
C ASN A 332 -0.18 -23.21 6.13
N LEU A 333 -0.31 -22.44 5.05
CA LEU A 333 0.68 -21.45 4.66
C LEU A 333 0.21 -20.06 5.14
N GLN A 334 0.99 -19.45 6.03
CA GLN A 334 0.77 -18.08 6.45
C GLN A 334 1.70 -17.16 5.67
N THR A 335 1.11 -16.32 4.83
CA THR A 335 1.84 -15.39 3.97
C THR A 335 2.03 -14.03 4.64
N ARG A 336 3.20 -13.43 4.42
CA ARG A 336 3.59 -12.13 4.99
C ARG A 336 4.10 -11.19 3.91
N SER A 337 3.92 -9.89 4.12
CA SER A 337 4.52 -8.85 3.27
C SER A 337 6.01 -8.65 3.60
N HIS A 338 6.69 -7.78 2.83
CA HIS A 338 8.05 -7.32 3.14
C HIS A 338 8.18 -6.62 4.51
N LEU A 339 7.07 -6.15 5.09
CA LEU A 339 7.02 -5.54 6.42
C LEU A 339 6.72 -6.56 7.54
N GLY A 340 6.58 -7.84 7.21
CA GLY A 340 6.21 -8.89 8.18
C GLY A 340 4.73 -8.90 8.57
N GLU A 341 3.93 -8.02 7.98
CA GLU A 341 2.48 -7.94 8.20
C GLU A 341 1.77 -9.13 7.56
N LEU A 342 0.76 -9.64 8.26
CA LEU A 342 -0.06 -10.74 7.78
C LEU A 342 -0.90 -10.29 6.58
N ARG A 343 -0.89 -11.12 5.53
CA ARG A 343 -1.75 -10.91 4.38
C ARG A 343 -3.18 -11.28 4.75
N THR A 344 -4.09 -10.32 4.62
CA THR A 344 -5.54 -10.53 4.81
C THR A 344 -6.29 -10.73 3.50
N THR A 345 -5.60 -10.52 2.36
CA THR A 345 -6.15 -10.64 1.01
C THR A 345 -5.41 -11.74 0.25
N GLY A 346 -6.15 -12.67 -0.37
CA GLY A 346 -5.60 -13.72 -1.23
C GLY A 346 -5.22 -13.23 -2.63
N GLY A 347 -4.83 -14.16 -3.51
CA GLY A 347 -4.48 -13.89 -4.92
C GLY A 347 -3.01 -14.15 -5.29
N ASP A 348 -2.18 -14.54 -4.32
CA ASP A 348 -0.80 -14.94 -4.59
C ASP A 348 -0.76 -16.29 -5.31
N ASN A 349 0.12 -16.42 -6.30
CA ASN A 349 0.35 -17.68 -7.00
C ASN A 349 1.20 -18.60 -6.11
N ILE A 350 0.58 -19.63 -5.56
CA ILE A 350 1.23 -20.59 -4.67
C ILE A 350 1.36 -21.92 -5.41
N GLN A 351 2.58 -22.41 -5.49
CA GLN A 351 2.89 -23.75 -5.98
C GLN A 351 3.48 -24.57 -4.84
N CYS A 352 3.09 -25.84 -4.78
CA CYS A 352 3.57 -26.81 -3.80
C CYS A 352 4.05 -28.04 -4.55
N CYS A 353 5.24 -28.53 -4.21
CA CYS A 353 5.76 -29.80 -4.70
C CYS A 353 6.20 -30.65 -3.50
N LEU A 354 6.03 -31.97 -3.61
CA LEU A 354 6.59 -32.93 -2.66
C LEU A 354 7.87 -33.46 -3.29
N ILE A 355 8.98 -33.41 -2.55
CA ILE A 355 10.27 -33.92 -3.03
C ILE A 355 10.64 -35.12 -2.16
N ASP A 356 10.91 -36.25 -2.80
CA ASP A 356 11.50 -37.40 -2.13
C ASP A 356 12.98 -37.12 -1.86
N THR A 357 13.34 -37.03 -0.58
CA THR A 357 14.72 -36.75 -0.14
C THR A 357 15.72 -37.84 -0.50
N GLY A 358 15.28 -39.06 -0.82
CA GLY A 358 16.16 -40.16 -1.21
C GLY A 358 16.56 -40.11 -2.68
N THR A 359 15.67 -39.64 -3.55
CA THR A 359 15.86 -39.60 -5.01
C THR A 359 16.03 -38.19 -5.55
N ASN A 360 15.77 -37.16 -4.73
CA ASN A 360 15.64 -35.75 -5.13
C ASN A 360 14.66 -35.52 -6.30
N GLN A 361 13.69 -36.42 -6.45
CA GLN A 361 12.64 -36.32 -7.46
C GLN A 361 11.36 -35.77 -6.85
N THR A 362 10.64 -34.98 -7.65
CA THR A 362 9.28 -34.54 -7.30
C THR A 362 8.32 -35.72 -7.41
N VAL A 363 7.54 -35.96 -6.35
CA VAL A 363 6.54 -37.05 -6.22
C VAL A 363 5.21 -36.68 -6.85
#